data_AF-T2GC32-F1
#
_entry.id   AF-T2GC32-F1
#
_cell.length_a   1.000
_cell.length_b   1.000
_cell.length_c   1.000
_cell.angle_alpha   90.00
_cell.angle_beta   90.00
_cell.angle_gamma   90.00
#
_symmetry.space_group_name_H-M   'P 1'
#
loop_
_entity.id
_entity.type
_entity.pdbx_description
1 polymer ?
#
loop_
_entity_poly.entity_id
_entity_poly.type
_entity_poly.pdbx_seq_one_letter_code
_entity_poly.pdbx_strand_id
1 'polypeptide(L)'
;MPALRSAGNFFSKPLLVTRQLQQTYARLLGERRLLVRERLQRLEQTAAMARRLADFAMQDARRQRLPPRETWEHAGTLALALLDDVFLEPGVLCFVYDARIIALTYPELALRGLDLSPYRDRRGRSLLRVLREEARQWGRASAAFDWKARGAARMTPHLGMAVHLPEFNWTLAMFLDMEDAARRERELRTQEAQALLTLLAQTDAAREAVFCLLDQRGRLLGAPVTQLPASNRLVRAVTAANMLGSPEAQSRLLLTALVEGPARLEDLPGDPGPVEVLGVSHAALGWTLVRISPTPAGLWGWLLAGGILVAAVCILLISGSLQPGKDGS
;
A
#
# COMPACT_ATOMS: atom_id res chain seq x y z
N MET A 1 -6.93 -22.26 54.42
CA MET A 1 -6.68 -21.18 53.45
C MET A 1 -5.33 -21.39 52.75
N PRO A 2 -5.32 -21.87 51.50
CA PRO A 2 -4.28 -21.50 50.55
C PRO A 2 -4.85 -21.35 49.12
N ALA A 3 -5.08 -20.13 48.64
CA ALA A 3 -5.49 -19.88 47.25
C ALA A 3 -5.25 -18.43 46.80
N LEU A 4 -4.07 -17.85 47.06
CA LEU A 4 -3.72 -16.49 46.59
C LEU A 4 -2.25 -16.41 46.13
N ARG A 5 -1.79 -17.40 45.37
CA ARG A 5 -0.45 -17.38 44.73
C ARG A 5 -0.52 -17.89 43.28
N SER A 6 -1.14 -17.13 42.38
CA SER A 6 -0.90 -17.31 40.92
C SER A 6 -1.24 -16.12 40.01
N ALA A 7 -1.54 -14.93 40.56
CA ALA A 7 -1.93 -13.76 39.74
C ALA A 7 -0.75 -13.06 39.01
N GLY A 8 0.50 -13.53 39.18
CA GLY A 8 1.70 -12.80 38.76
C GLY A 8 2.08 -12.86 37.27
N ASN A 9 1.53 -13.77 36.48
CA ASN A 9 1.98 -13.99 35.08
C ASN A 9 0.98 -13.61 33.99
N PHE A 10 -0.16 -12.99 34.35
CA PHE A 10 -1.21 -12.69 33.37
C PHE A 10 -0.93 -11.42 32.53
N PHE A 11 -0.16 -10.46 33.06
CA PHE A 11 0.07 -9.17 32.41
C PHE A 11 1.22 -9.16 31.38
N SER A 12 2.05 -10.21 31.28
CA SER A 12 3.22 -10.22 30.38
C SER A 12 2.89 -10.64 28.94
N LYS A 13 1.84 -11.45 28.73
CA LYS A 13 1.46 -11.98 27.40
C LYS A 13 0.95 -10.91 26.41
N PRO A 14 0.11 -9.93 26.80
CA PRO A 14 -0.37 -8.88 25.88
C PRO A 14 0.77 -7.99 25.36
N LEU A 15 1.76 -7.74 26.20
CA LEU A 15 2.92 -6.93 25.87
C LEU A 15 3.83 -7.63 24.84
N LEU A 16 3.94 -8.96 24.94
CA LEU A 16 4.69 -9.78 23.99
C LEU A 16 4.06 -9.74 22.58
N VAL A 17 2.74 -9.92 22.49
CA VAL A 17 2.01 -9.88 21.21
C VAL A 17 2.12 -8.50 20.55
N THR A 18 1.98 -7.44 21.34
CA THR A 18 2.09 -6.06 20.86
C THR A 18 3.50 -5.77 20.33
N ARG A 19 4.53 -6.21 21.05
CA ARG A 19 5.93 -6.05 20.61
C ARG A 19 6.21 -6.82 19.32
N GLN A 20 5.69 -8.04 19.19
CA GLN A 20 5.85 -8.83 17.98
C GLN A 20 5.15 -8.18 16.78
N LEU A 21 3.93 -7.66 16.97
CA LEU A 21 3.21 -6.88 15.96
C LEU A 21 4.02 -5.67 15.48
N GLN A 22 4.59 -4.90 16.41
CA GLN A 22 5.41 -3.74 16.11
C GLN A 22 6.67 -4.12 15.34
N GLN A 23 7.34 -5.21 15.71
CA GLN A 23 8.54 -5.69 15.02
C GLN A 23 8.24 -6.15 13.60
N THR A 24 7.18 -6.92 13.40
CA THR A 24 6.73 -7.36 12.07
C THR A 24 6.38 -6.15 11.20
N TYR A 25 5.68 -5.16 11.75
CA TYR A 25 5.33 -3.94 11.04
C TYR A 25 6.55 -3.12 10.60
N ALA A 26 7.48 -2.89 11.53
CA ALA A 26 8.72 -2.17 11.24
C ALA A 26 9.52 -2.87 10.14
N ARG A 27 9.53 -4.21 10.16
CA ARG A 27 10.18 -5.02 9.11
C ARG A 27 9.51 -4.82 7.75
N LEU A 28 8.19 -4.98 7.65
CA LEU A 28 7.45 -4.81 6.39
C LEU A 28 7.62 -3.42 5.77
N LEU A 29 7.53 -2.37 6.60
CA LEU A 29 7.77 -1.02 6.12
C LEU A 29 9.20 -0.84 5.62
N GLY A 30 10.17 -1.40 6.34
CA GLY A 30 11.57 -1.41 5.95
C GLY A 30 11.76 -2.08 4.59
N GLU A 31 11.24 -3.29 4.43
CA GLU A 31 11.29 -4.06 3.18
C GLU A 31 10.64 -3.30 2.02
N ARG A 32 9.45 -2.72 2.23
CA ARG A 32 8.77 -1.93 1.19
C ARG A 32 9.56 -0.69 0.78
N ARG A 33 10.09 0.06 1.76
CA ARG A 33 10.91 1.25 1.48
C ARG A 33 12.18 0.88 0.71
N LEU A 34 12.83 -0.22 1.09
CA LEU A 34 14.00 -0.74 0.39
C LEU A 34 13.66 -1.12 -1.05
N LEU A 35 12.55 -1.85 -1.26
CA LEU A 35 12.11 -2.24 -2.61
C LEU A 35 11.83 -1.02 -3.49
N VAL A 36 11.07 -0.03 -2.98
CA VAL A 36 10.77 1.20 -3.74
C VAL A 36 12.07 1.96 -4.06
N ARG A 37 12.99 2.06 -3.11
CA ARG A 37 14.28 2.74 -3.30
C ARG A 37 15.14 2.03 -4.34
N GLU A 38 15.23 0.71 -4.29
CA GLU A 38 15.95 -0.10 -5.26
C GLU A 38 15.37 0.09 -6.67
N ARG A 39 14.04 0.06 -6.81
CA ARG A 39 13.37 0.30 -8.09
C ARG A 39 13.60 1.72 -8.61
N LEU A 40 13.52 2.74 -7.75
CA LEU A 40 13.87 4.11 -8.13
C LEU A 40 15.33 4.22 -8.57
N GLN A 41 16.26 3.61 -7.86
CA GLN A 41 17.67 3.64 -8.21
C GLN A 41 17.92 3.00 -9.59
N ARG A 42 17.23 1.91 -9.92
CA ARG A 42 17.28 1.31 -11.27
C ARG A 42 16.73 2.26 -12.33
N LEU A 43 15.56 2.86 -12.09
CA LEU A 43 15.00 3.87 -12.98
C LEU A 43 16.00 5.02 -13.19
N GLU A 44 16.64 5.52 -12.13
CA GLU A 44 17.68 6.56 -12.19
C GLU A 44 18.87 6.18 -13.07
N GLN A 45 19.35 4.94 -12.97
CA GLN A 45 20.42 4.42 -13.83
C GLN A 45 20.00 4.39 -15.29
N THR A 46 18.78 3.92 -15.58
CA THR A 46 18.22 3.91 -16.94
C THR A 46 18.03 5.32 -17.49
N ALA A 47 17.55 6.28 -16.69
CA ALA A 47 17.46 7.68 -17.11
C ALA A 47 18.83 8.27 -17.46
N ALA A 48 19.83 7.99 -16.63
CA ALA A 48 21.17 8.51 -16.86
C ALA A 48 21.73 7.99 -18.19
N MET A 49 21.46 6.72 -18.53
CA MET A 49 21.81 6.15 -19.82
C MET A 49 21.03 6.82 -20.97
N ALA A 50 19.71 6.92 -20.85
CA ALA A 50 18.86 7.56 -21.86
C ALA A 50 19.24 9.02 -22.12
N ARG A 51 19.56 9.78 -21.06
CA ARG A 51 20.08 11.15 -21.19
C ARG A 51 21.40 11.19 -21.95
N ARG A 52 22.33 10.28 -21.67
CA ARG A 52 23.59 10.18 -22.43
C ARG A 52 23.37 9.90 -23.92
N LEU A 53 22.36 9.09 -24.27
CA LEU A 53 21.99 8.85 -25.68
C LEU A 53 21.45 10.11 -26.35
N ALA A 54 20.60 10.88 -25.66
CA ALA A 54 20.10 12.16 -26.17
C ALA A 54 21.23 13.20 -26.34
N ASP A 55 22.15 13.27 -25.36
CA ASP A 55 23.32 14.15 -25.43
C ASP A 55 24.26 13.72 -26.58
N PHE A 56 24.44 12.42 -26.79
CA PHE A 56 25.22 11.88 -27.91
C PHE A 56 24.62 12.31 -29.26
N ALA A 57 23.30 12.18 -29.44
CA ALA A 57 22.65 12.57 -30.69
C ALA A 57 22.84 14.07 -31.00
N MET A 58 22.79 14.93 -29.98
CA MET A 58 23.08 16.36 -30.12
C MET A 58 24.55 16.62 -30.47
N GLN A 59 25.49 15.90 -29.84
CA GLN A 59 26.92 16.04 -30.14
C GLN A 59 27.25 15.57 -31.56
N ASP A 60 26.64 14.47 -32.01
CA ASP A 60 26.84 13.94 -33.36
C ASP A 60 26.38 14.93 -34.42
N ALA A 61 25.15 15.48 -34.28
CA ALA A 61 24.63 16.49 -35.19
C ALA A 61 25.53 17.74 -35.26
N ARG A 62 26.07 18.19 -34.12
CA ARG A 62 27.02 19.32 -34.06
C ARG A 62 28.34 18.99 -34.79
N ARG A 63 28.84 17.74 -34.71
CA ARG A 63 30.07 17.31 -35.40
C ARG A 63 29.92 17.30 -36.91
N GLN A 64 28.72 17.01 -37.41
CA GLN A 64 28.41 17.05 -38.84
C GLN A 64 28.39 18.47 -39.42
N ARG A 65 28.51 19.53 -38.58
CA ARG A 65 28.52 20.95 -38.99
C ARG A 65 27.29 21.36 -39.82
N LEU A 66 26.14 20.74 -39.53
CA LEU A 66 24.87 21.08 -40.16
C LEU A 66 24.43 22.51 -39.78
N PRO A 67 23.61 23.18 -40.60
CA PRO A 67 22.91 24.39 -40.20
C PRO A 67 22.12 24.17 -38.88
N PRO A 68 21.88 25.21 -38.06
CA PRO A 68 21.27 25.03 -36.73
C PRO A 68 19.93 24.29 -36.73
N ARG A 69 19.07 24.55 -37.72
CA ARG A 69 17.78 23.88 -37.86
C ARG A 69 17.94 22.39 -38.18
N GLU A 70 18.79 22.07 -39.15
CA GLU A 70 19.08 20.69 -39.55
C GLU A 70 19.80 19.92 -38.43
N THR A 71 20.64 20.60 -37.64
CA THR A 71 21.27 20.02 -36.45
C THR A 71 20.19 19.56 -35.46
N TRP A 72 19.18 20.39 -35.20
CA TRP A 72 18.12 20.06 -34.26
C TRP A 72 17.19 18.95 -34.78
N GLU A 73 16.81 19.02 -36.06
CA GLU A 73 15.99 17.97 -36.71
C GLU A 73 16.73 16.61 -36.75
N HIS A 74 18.01 16.62 -37.11
CA HIS A 74 18.86 15.41 -37.14
C HIS A 74 19.06 14.85 -35.73
N ALA A 75 19.49 15.68 -34.77
CA ALA A 75 19.69 15.29 -33.38
C ALA A 75 18.41 14.74 -32.76
N GLY A 76 17.27 15.39 -33.02
CA GLY A 76 15.99 14.97 -32.49
C GLY A 76 15.56 13.61 -33.05
N THR A 77 15.67 13.43 -34.37
CA THR A 77 15.36 12.15 -35.03
C THR A 77 16.23 11.02 -34.49
N LEU A 78 17.55 11.25 -34.41
CA LEU A 78 18.50 10.27 -33.88
C LEU A 78 18.26 9.98 -32.39
N ALA A 79 18.00 11.01 -31.57
CA ALA A 79 17.71 10.83 -30.15
C ALA A 79 16.45 9.98 -29.94
N LEU A 80 15.35 10.27 -30.64
CA LEU A 80 14.12 9.49 -30.51
C LEU A 80 14.31 8.04 -30.97
N ALA A 81 15.06 7.80 -32.05
CA ALA A 81 15.41 6.45 -32.50
C ALA A 81 16.21 5.68 -31.44
N LEU A 82 17.28 6.28 -30.91
CA LEU A 82 18.09 5.67 -29.85
C LEU A 82 17.30 5.41 -28.56
N LEU A 83 16.36 6.29 -28.22
CA LEU A 83 15.51 6.16 -27.04
C LEU A 83 14.41 5.12 -27.19
N ASP A 84 13.89 4.92 -28.40
CA ASP A 84 12.95 3.83 -28.72
C ASP A 84 13.61 2.44 -28.56
N ASP A 85 14.92 2.35 -28.85
CA ASP A 85 15.71 1.12 -28.75
C ASP A 85 16.28 0.84 -27.35
N VAL A 86 16.04 1.71 -26.36
CA VAL A 86 16.49 1.45 -24.99
C VAL A 86 15.78 0.19 -24.49
N PHE A 87 16.54 -0.89 -24.34
CA PHE A 87 16.03 -2.12 -23.73
C PHE A 87 15.76 -1.86 -22.26
N LEU A 88 14.51 -2.11 -21.86
CA LEU A 88 14.06 -1.92 -20.49
C LEU A 88 13.76 -3.25 -19.83
N GLU A 89 13.84 -3.28 -18.50
CA GLU A 89 13.29 -4.39 -17.73
C GLU A 89 11.80 -4.60 -18.08
N PRO A 90 11.32 -5.86 -18.09
CA PRO A 90 9.90 -6.15 -18.22
C PRO A 90 9.06 -5.34 -17.22
N GLY A 91 7.98 -4.73 -17.71
CA GLY A 91 7.08 -3.92 -16.89
C GLY A 91 7.48 -2.44 -16.75
N VAL A 92 8.58 -2.00 -17.36
CA VAL A 92 8.91 -0.57 -17.48
C VAL A 92 8.40 -0.02 -18.81
N LEU A 93 7.55 1.00 -18.71
CA LEU A 93 7.10 1.83 -19.82
C LEU A 93 8.05 3.03 -19.92
N CYS A 94 8.76 3.21 -21.04
CA CYS A 94 9.55 4.41 -21.33
C CYS A 94 8.96 5.17 -22.50
N PHE A 95 8.89 6.49 -22.39
CA PHE A 95 8.41 7.35 -23.46
C PHE A 95 8.93 8.79 -23.29
N VAL A 96 8.92 9.55 -24.37
CA VAL A 96 9.34 10.96 -24.39
C VAL A 96 8.15 11.82 -24.75
N TYR A 97 7.99 12.97 -24.10
CA TYR A 97 7.00 13.98 -24.46
C TYR A 97 7.57 15.39 -24.45
N ASP A 98 6.95 16.27 -25.22
CA ASP A 98 7.37 17.66 -25.38
C ASP A 98 6.81 18.60 -24.30
N ALA A 99 7.07 19.90 -24.45
CA ALA A 99 6.58 20.92 -23.52
C ALA A 99 5.05 21.08 -23.50
N ARG A 100 4.36 20.64 -24.55
CA ARG A 100 2.91 20.64 -24.69
C ARG A 100 2.28 19.34 -24.17
N ILE A 101 3.09 18.41 -23.65
CA ILE A 101 2.65 17.10 -23.18
C ILE A 101 2.21 16.19 -24.35
N ILE A 102 2.71 16.44 -25.55
CA ILE A 102 2.52 15.57 -26.71
C ILE A 102 3.57 14.45 -26.65
N ALA A 103 3.11 13.19 -26.77
CA ALA A 103 4.01 12.05 -26.84
C ALA A 103 4.82 12.06 -28.14
N LEU A 104 6.15 12.10 -28.04
CA LEU A 104 7.05 12.01 -29.19
C LEU A 104 7.40 10.56 -29.50
N THR A 105 7.68 9.79 -28.44
CA THR A 105 7.77 8.34 -28.49
C THR A 105 6.77 7.75 -27.51
N TYR A 106 6.32 6.53 -27.78
CA TYR A 106 5.52 5.74 -26.85
C TYR A 106 5.55 4.28 -27.34
N PRO A 107 5.57 3.27 -26.45
CA PRO A 107 5.61 1.85 -26.86
C PRO A 107 4.37 1.39 -27.64
N GLU A 108 3.23 2.03 -27.37
CA GLU A 108 1.99 1.89 -28.14
C GLU A 108 1.95 2.97 -29.23
N LEU A 109 2.07 2.56 -30.50
CA LEU A 109 2.11 3.49 -31.65
C LEU A 109 0.90 4.42 -31.69
N ALA A 110 -0.27 3.95 -31.28
CA ALA A 110 -1.51 4.73 -31.23
C ALA A 110 -1.44 5.95 -30.30
N LEU A 111 -0.48 6.01 -29.37
CA LEU A 111 -0.29 7.16 -28.49
C LEU A 111 0.74 8.16 -28.99
N ARG A 112 1.56 7.82 -30.00
CA ARG A 112 2.55 8.76 -30.54
C ARG A 112 1.84 9.92 -31.20
N GLY A 113 2.27 11.14 -30.90
CA GLY A 113 1.65 12.39 -31.35
C GLY A 113 0.39 12.80 -30.58
N LEU A 114 -0.07 12.03 -29.60
CA LEU A 114 -1.25 12.39 -28.81
C LEU A 114 -0.91 13.27 -27.61
N ASP A 115 -1.88 14.12 -27.24
CA ASP A 115 -1.85 14.86 -25.98
C ASP A 115 -2.10 13.93 -24.79
N LEU A 116 -1.10 13.84 -23.91
CA LEU A 116 -1.17 13.07 -22.69
C LEU A 116 -1.54 13.94 -21.47
N SER A 117 -1.86 15.22 -21.64
CA SER A 117 -2.34 16.11 -20.57
C SER A 117 -3.64 15.67 -19.87
N PRO A 118 -4.56 14.90 -20.50
CA PRO A 118 -5.76 14.41 -19.84
C PRO A 118 -5.51 13.45 -18.67
N TYR A 119 -4.35 12.78 -18.61
CA TYR A 119 -4.03 11.87 -17.51
C TYR A 119 -3.82 12.65 -16.20
N ARG A 120 -4.62 12.31 -15.18
CA ARG A 120 -4.65 13.00 -13.89
C ARG A 120 -4.04 12.17 -12.76
N ASP A 121 -3.40 12.84 -11.83
CA ASP A 121 -3.04 12.25 -10.54
C ASP A 121 -4.28 12.09 -9.63
N ARG A 122 -4.10 11.48 -8.46
CA ARG A 122 -5.19 11.30 -7.47
C ARG A 122 -5.76 12.61 -6.92
N ARG A 123 -5.11 13.75 -7.19
CA ARG A 123 -5.56 15.09 -6.82
C ARG A 123 -6.22 15.84 -7.99
N GLY A 124 -6.44 15.18 -9.13
CA GLY A 124 -7.04 15.77 -10.33
C GLY A 124 -6.08 16.67 -11.13
N ARG A 125 -4.80 16.76 -10.75
CA ARG A 125 -3.79 17.56 -11.45
C ARG A 125 -3.27 16.80 -12.67
N SER A 126 -2.85 17.51 -13.72
CA SER A 126 -2.22 16.85 -14.88
C SER A 126 -0.89 16.25 -14.46
N LEU A 127 -0.82 14.91 -14.45
CA LEU A 127 0.31 14.18 -13.87
C LEU A 127 1.62 14.51 -14.59
N LEU A 128 1.63 14.42 -15.92
CA LEU A 128 2.83 14.67 -16.72
C LEU A 128 3.29 16.13 -16.71
N ARG A 129 2.36 17.07 -16.51
CA ARG A 129 2.70 18.48 -16.33
C ARG A 129 3.45 18.70 -15.03
N VAL A 130 2.95 18.15 -13.92
CA VAL A 130 3.61 18.22 -12.61
C VAL A 130 5.00 17.56 -12.68
N LEU A 131 5.09 16.34 -13.23
CA LEU A 131 6.36 15.64 -13.39
C LEU A 131 7.36 16.43 -14.24
N ARG A 132 6.91 17.07 -15.33
CA ARG A 132 7.76 17.92 -16.17
C ARG A 132 8.24 19.15 -15.42
N GLU A 133 7.36 19.84 -14.71
CA GLU A 133 7.71 21.06 -13.97
C GLU A 133 8.77 20.76 -12.90
N GLU A 134 8.55 19.70 -12.12
CA GLU A 134 9.51 19.22 -11.12
C GLU A 134 10.81 18.75 -11.76
N ALA A 135 10.76 17.97 -12.85
CA ALA A 135 11.96 17.48 -13.53
C ALA A 135 12.76 18.62 -14.19
N ARG A 136 12.08 19.67 -14.67
CA ARG A 136 12.76 20.86 -15.19
C ARG A 136 13.44 21.66 -14.08
N GLN A 137 12.81 21.77 -12.91
CA GLN A 137 13.36 22.52 -11.78
C GLN A 137 14.52 21.78 -11.10
N TRP A 138 14.41 20.46 -10.93
CA TRP A 138 15.34 19.66 -10.10
C TRP A 138 16.19 18.68 -10.93
N GLY A 139 16.07 18.71 -12.25
CA GLY A 139 16.68 17.75 -13.18
C GLY A 139 15.96 16.40 -13.27
N ARG A 140 15.17 16.05 -12.24
CA ARG A 140 14.38 14.82 -12.16
C ARG A 140 13.15 14.99 -11.26
N ALA A 141 12.15 14.15 -11.46
CA ALA A 141 10.98 14.02 -10.61
C ALA A 141 10.59 12.55 -10.47
N SER A 142 10.01 12.17 -9.33
CA SER A 142 9.46 10.83 -9.14
C SER A 142 8.15 10.87 -8.37
N ALA A 143 7.24 9.97 -8.71
CA ALA A 143 5.93 9.90 -8.06
C ALA A 143 5.34 8.49 -8.15
N ALA A 144 4.49 8.16 -7.19
CA ALA A 144 3.60 7.01 -7.27
C ALA A 144 2.20 7.49 -7.72
N PHE A 145 1.65 6.86 -8.75
CA PHE A 145 0.37 7.22 -9.34
C PHE A 145 -0.27 6.01 -10.02
N ASP A 146 -1.52 6.14 -10.43
CA ASP A 146 -2.16 5.12 -11.24
C ASP A 146 -1.97 5.51 -12.72
N TRP A 147 -1.56 4.56 -13.55
CA TRP A 147 -1.37 4.74 -14.99
C TRP A 147 -1.94 3.55 -15.72
N LYS A 148 -2.27 3.70 -17.00
CA LYS A 148 -2.80 2.56 -17.76
C LYS A 148 -1.73 1.47 -17.90
N ALA A 149 -2.14 0.21 -17.76
CA ALA A 149 -1.28 -0.92 -18.08
C ALA A 149 -0.98 -0.97 -19.59
N ARG A 150 0.18 -1.49 -19.96
CA ARG A 150 0.59 -1.58 -21.38
C ARG A 150 -0.43 -2.42 -22.16
N GLY A 151 -1.00 -1.83 -23.22
CA GLY A 151 -1.99 -2.50 -24.07
C GLY A 151 -3.37 -2.70 -23.42
N ALA A 152 -3.65 -2.11 -22.26
CA ALA A 152 -4.94 -2.19 -21.59
C ALA A 152 -5.44 -0.81 -21.16
N ALA A 153 -6.77 -0.63 -21.11
CA ALA A 153 -7.39 0.60 -20.59
C ALA A 153 -7.42 0.65 -19.05
N ARG A 154 -7.11 -0.46 -18.38
CA ARG A 154 -7.13 -0.56 -16.93
C ARG A 154 -5.99 0.23 -16.32
N MET A 155 -6.30 1.03 -15.31
CA MET A 155 -5.31 1.74 -14.49
C MET A 155 -4.70 0.78 -13.46
N THR A 156 -3.37 0.74 -13.39
CA THR A 156 -2.58 -0.02 -12.40
C THR A 156 -1.62 0.92 -11.67
N PRO A 157 -1.25 0.61 -10.42
CA PRO A 157 -0.31 1.42 -9.66
C PRO A 157 1.06 1.39 -10.32
N HIS A 158 1.66 2.56 -10.52
CA HIS A 158 2.98 2.73 -11.10
C HIS A 158 3.88 3.55 -10.18
N LEU A 159 5.17 3.29 -10.29
CA LEU A 159 6.23 4.14 -9.79
C LEU A 159 6.90 4.81 -11.00
N GLY A 160 6.73 6.11 -11.13
CA GLY A 160 7.25 6.87 -12.25
C GLY A 160 8.46 7.71 -11.90
N MET A 161 9.32 7.89 -12.88
CA MET A 161 10.39 8.87 -12.86
C MET A 161 10.40 9.67 -14.16
N ALA A 162 10.60 10.97 -14.06
CA ALA A 162 10.73 11.89 -15.19
C ALA A 162 12.08 12.60 -15.14
N VAL A 163 12.72 12.78 -16.29
CA VAL A 163 13.99 13.49 -16.44
C VAL A 163 13.88 14.49 -17.59
N HIS A 164 14.31 15.72 -17.33
CA HIS A 164 14.29 16.78 -18.34
C HIS A 164 15.49 16.66 -19.29
N LEU A 165 15.23 16.74 -20.59
CA LEU A 165 16.24 16.78 -21.64
C LEU A 165 16.29 18.22 -22.20
N PRO A 166 17.19 19.07 -21.69
CA PRO A 166 17.12 20.52 -21.90
C PRO A 166 17.35 20.94 -23.35
N GLU A 167 18.26 20.25 -24.06
CA GLU A 167 18.62 20.53 -25.46
C GLU A 167 17.42 20.45 -26.43
N PHE A 168 16.42 19.66 -26.06
CA PHE A 168 15.20 19.48 -26.85
C PHE A 168 13.95 20.07 -26.19
N ASN A 169 14.05 20.54 -24.94
CA ASN A 169 12.92 20.85 -24.06
C ASN A 169 11.91 19.67 -23.96
N TRP A 170 12.44 18.45 -23.94
CA TRP A 170 11.67 17.22 -23.79
C TRP A 170 11.69 16.73 -22.34
N THR A 171 10.79 15.81 -22.03
CA THR A 171 10.81 15.05 -20.79
C THR A 171 10.77 13.57 -21.12
N LEU A 172 11.77 12.84 -20.63
CA LEU A 172 11.81 11.38 -20.63
C LEU A 172 11.03 10.90 -19.41
N ALA A 173 10.03 10.05 -19.60
CA ALA A 173 9.29 9.40 -18.54
C ALA A 173 9.52 7.88 -18.57
N MET A 174 9.75 7.29 -17.39
CA MET A 174 9.84 5.85 -17.20
C MET A 174 8.95 5.43 -16.05
N PHE A 175 7.94 4.60 -16.33
CA PHE A 175 6.96 4.14 -15.36
C PHE A 175 7.10 2.64 -15.17
N LEU A 176 7.41 2.23 -13.95
CA LEU A 176 7.44 0.83 -13.56
C LEU A 176 6.06 0.42 -13.06
N ASP A 177 5.46 -0.60 -13.68
CA ASP A 177 4.24 -1.22 -13.18
C ASP A 177 4.52 -1.90 -11.83
N MET A 178 3.78 -1.47 -10.81
CA MET A 178 3.91 -1.98 -9.45
C MET A 178 2.81 -2.99 -9.12
N GLU A 179 2.03 -3.48 -10.09
CA GLU A 179 0.96 -4.45 -9.83
C GLU A 179 1.49 -5.76 -9.24
N ASP A 180 2.63 -6.27 -9.76
CA ASP A 180 3.30 -7.45 -9.20
C ASP A 180 3.78 -7.21 -7.77
N ALA A 181 4.42 -6.06 -7.54
CA ALA A 181 4.88 -5.67 -6.21
C ALA A 181 3.69 -5.50 -5.25
N ALA A 182 2.60 -4.90 -5.70
CA ALA A 182 1.38 -4.72 -4.93
C ALA A 182 0.66 -6.06 -4.66
N ARG A 183 0.70 -7.01 -5.60
CA ARG A 183 0.20 -8.38 -5.42
C ARG A 183 1.02 -9.12 -4.38
N ARG A 184 2.35 -9.15 -4.51
CA ARG A 184 3.23 -9.77 -3.50
C ARG A 184 3.09 -9.12 -2.13
N GLU A 185 2.98 -7.79 -2.09
CA GLU A 185 2.73 -7.06 -0.84
C GLU A 185 1.41 -7.52 -0.22
N ARG A 186 0.32 -7.66 -0.99
CA ARG A 186 -0.96 -8.20 -0.50
C ARG A 186 -0.84 -9.64 -0.01
N GLU A 187 -0.10 -10.49 -0.69
CA GLU A 187 0.11 -11.89 -0.30
C GLU A 187 0.89 -12.00 1.02
N LEU A 188 2.02 -11.30 1.14
CA LEU A 188 2.82 -11.23 2.37
C LEU A 188 1.99 -10.70 3.53
N ARG A 189 1.23 -9.64 3.28
CA ARG A 189 0.25 -9.07 4.21
C ARG A 189 -0.75 -10.10 4.72
N THR A 190 -1.36 -10.88 3.82
CA THR A 190 -2.29 -11.94 4.20
C THR A 190 -1.60 -13.05 5.00
N GLN A 191 -0.38 -13.46 4.60
CA GLN A 191 0.39 -14.48 5.31
C GLN A 191 0.74 -14.04 6.74
N GLU A 192 1.17 -12.79 6.91
CA GLU A 192 1.49 -12.25 8.24
C GLU A 192 0.24 -12.04 9.09
N ALA A 193 -0.86 -11.55 8.51
CA ALA A 193 -2.15 -11.48 9.18
C ALA A 193 -2.56 -12.88 9.69
N GLN A 194 -2.38 -13.92 8.88
CA GLN A 194 -2.66 -15.29 9.28
C GLN A 194 -1.74 -15.81 10.38
N ALA A 195 -0.44 -15.49 10.31
CA ALA A 195 0.52 -15.83 11.37
C ALA A 195 0.14 -15.16 12.70
N LEU A 196 -0.27 -13.89 12.66
CA LEU A 196 -0.75 -13.16 13.84
C LEU A 196 -2.02 -13.76 14.42
N LEU A 197 -3.00 -14.11 13.59
CA LEU A 197 -4.21 -14.78 14.04
C LEU A 197 -3.90 -16.14 14.67
N THR A 198 -2.92 -16.86 14.12
CA THR A 198 -2.46 -18.15 14.67
C THR A 198 -1.83 -17.96 16.05
N LEU A 199 -1.00 -16.93 16.23
CA LEU A 199 -0.41 -16.60 17.53
C LEU A 199 -1.45 -16.16 18.55
N LEU A 200 -2.40 -15.31 18.13
CA LEU A 200 -3.52 -14.89 18.97
C LEU A 200 -4.36 -16.09 19.41
N ALA A 201 -4.64 -17.02 18.49
CA ALA A 201 -5.38 -18.25 18.78
C ALA A 201 -4.69 -19.14 19.83
N GLN A 202 -3.37 -19.07 19.95
CA GLN A 202 -2.60 -19.80 20.96
C GLN A 202 -2.59 -19.14 22.34
N THR A 203 -3.08 -17.89 22.46
CA THR A 203 -3.16 -17.21 23.75
C THR A 203 -4.41 -17.63 24.53
N ASP A 204 -4.35 -17.60 25.87
CA ASP A 204 -5.52 -17.91 26.71
C ASP A 204 -6.72 -17.00 26.41
N ALA A 205 -6.47 -15.78 25.89
CA ALA A 205 -7.50 -14.85 25.46
C ALA A 205 -8.35 -15.37 24.29
N ALA A 206 -7.84 -16.30 23.49
CA ALA A 206 -8.60 -16.92 22.39
C ALA A 206 -9.58 -18.01 22.84
N ARG A 207 -9.51 -18.44 24.11
CA ARG A 207 -10.54 -19.35 24.65
C ARG A 207 -11.91 -18.68 24.76
N GLU A 208 -11.91 -17.36 24.97
CA GLU A 208 -13.12 -16.58 25.23
C GLU A 208 -13.45 -15.58 24.12
N ALA A 209 -12.54 -15.39 23.15
CA ALA A 209 -12.74 -14.41 22.09
C ALA A 209 -12.32 -14.94 20.72
N VAL A 210 -13.06 -14.52 19.69
CA VAL A 210 -12.67 -14.64 18.28
C VAL A 210 -11.96 -13.37 17.89
N PHE A 211 -10.77 -13.50 17.31
CA PHE A 211 -10.07 -12.38 16.69
C PHE A 211 -10.28 -12.44 15.18
N CYS A 212 -10.56 -11.34 14.52
CA CYS A 212 -10.56 -11.27 13.06
C CYS A 212 -9.82 -10.02 12.60
N LEU A 213 -9.28 -10.09 11.39
CA LEU A 213 -8.47 -9.02 10.82
C LEU A 213 -9.19 -8.51 9.57
N LEU A 214 -9.51 -7.22 9.56
CA LEU A 214 -10.20 -6.55 8.47
C LEU A 214 -9.23 -5.60 7.75
N ASP A 215 -9.47 -5.29 6.48
CA ASP A 215 -8.75 -4.22 5.77
C ASP A 215 -9.41 -2.83 5.98
N GLN A 216 -8.85 -1.79 5.35
CA GLN A 216 -9.36 -0.40 5.41
C GLN A 216 -10.79 -0.26 4.89
N ARG A 217 -11.27 -1.23 4.12
CA ARG A 217 -12.61 -1.26 3.53
C ARG A 217 -13.55 -2.17 4.33
N GLY A 218 -13.10 -2.72 5.46
CA GLY A 218 -13.85 -3.66 6.29
C GLY A 218 -13.84 -5.10 5.77
N ARG A 219 -13.08 -5.41 4.71
CA ARG A 219 -13.02 -6.77 4.15
C ARG A 219 -12.18 -7.67 5.03
N LEU A 220 -12.67 -8.88 5.28
CA LEU A 220 -11.95 -9.88 6.06
C LEU A 220 -10.65 -10.30 5.36
N LEU A 221 -9.52 -10.06 6.01
CA LEU A 221 -8.18 -10.51 5.59
C LEU A 221 -7.85 -11.89 6.16
N GLY A 222 -8.40 -12.19 7.33
CA GLY A 222 -8.27 -13.49 7.96
C GLY A 222 -9.15 -13.63 9.20
N ALA A 223 -9.57 -14.86 9.47
CA ALA A 223 -10.18 -15.28 10.72
C ALA A 223 -9.48 -16.57 11.19
N PRO A 224 -9.41 -16.85 12.50
CA PRO A 224 -8.83 -18.07 13.03
C PRO A 224 -9.65 -19.25 12.49
N VAL A 225 -8.99 -20.11 11.71
CA VAL A 225 -9.68 -21.14 10.92
C VAL A 225 -10.06 -22.36 11.77
N THR A 226 -9.50 -22.60 12.96
CA THR A 226 -9.41 -24.01 13.40
C THR A 226 -9.48 -24.38 14.88
N GLN A 227 -9.62 -23.48 15.86
CA GLN A 227 -9.50 -23.93 17.26
C GLN A 227 -10.73 -23.78 18.15
N LEU A 228 -11.77 -23.08 17.68
CA LEU A 228 -13.04 -23.08 18.39
C LEU A 228 -13.91 -24.19 17.78
N PRO A 229 -14.50 -25.07 18.60
CA PRO A 229 -15.33 -26.15 18.06
C PRO A 229 -16.45 -25.56 17.20
N ALA A 230 -16.86 -26.24 16.14
CA ALA A 230 -17.93 -25.76 15.25
C ALA A 230 -19.26 -25.45 16.00
N SER A 231 -19.40 -25.98 17.21
CA SER A 231 -20.48 -25.66 18.16
C SER A 231 -20.36 -24.30 18.84
N ASN A 232 -19.22 -23.62 18.76
CA ASN A 232 -19.02 -22.30 19.33
C ASN A 232 -19.89 -21.27 18.59
N ARG A 233 -20.77 -20.61 19.34
CA ARG A 233 -21.76 -19.66 18.80
C ARG A 233 -21.13 -18.48 18.07
N LEU A 234 -19.95 -18.01 18.50
CA LEU A 234 -19.21 -16.93 17.85
C LEU A 234 -18.63 -17.36 16.50
N VAL A 235 -18.13 -18.60 16.41
CA VAL A 235 -17.68 -19.17 15.13
C VAL A 235 -18.85 -19.25 14.17
N ARG A 236 -20.02 -19.72 14.63
CA ARG A 236 -21.23 -19.77 13.80
C ARG A 236 -21.68 -18.38 13.34
N ALA A 237 -21.65 -17.38 14.21
CA ALA A 237 -21.97 -15.99 13.87
C ALA A 237 -21.01 -15.41 12.81
N VAL A 238 -19.70 -15.56 13.00
CA VAL A 238 -18.68 -15.09 12.04
C VAL A 238 -18.73 -15.89 10.74
N THR A 239 -18.96 -17.20 10.80
CA THR A 239 -19.09 -18.07 9.63
C THR A 239 -20.38 -17.77 8.87
N ALA A 240 -21.49 -17.53 9.56
CA ALA A 240 -22.75 -17.12 8.95
C ALA A 240 -22.64 -15.73 8.30
N ALA A 241 -21.94 -14.79 8.94
CA ALA A 241 -21.60 -13.50 8.33
C ALA A 241 -20.73 -13.68 7.08
N ASN A 242 -19.74 -14.59 7.12
CA ASN A 242 -18.93 -14.96 5.95
C ASN A 242 -19.76 -15.62 4.84
N MET A 243 -20.80 -16.38 5.18
CA MET A 243 -21.69 -17.05 4.21
C MET A 243 -22.77 -16.14 3.62
N LEU A 244 -23.03 -14.95 4.18
CA LEU A 244 -24.00 -13.98 3.65
C LEU A 244 -23.61 -13.35 2.29
N GLY A 245 -22.52 -13.81 1.67
CA GLY A 245 -22.24 -13.68 0.23
C GLY A 245 -21.85 -12.29 -0.27
N SER A 246 -22.22 -11.22 0.44
CA SER A 246 -21.84 -9.85 0.12
C SER A 246 -20.75 -9.35 1.08
N PRO A 247 -19.54 -9.03 0.57
CA PRO A 247 -18.50 -8.34 1.33
C PRO A 247 -18.99 -7.02 1.96
N GLU A 248 -20.00 -6.38 1.36
CA GLU A 248 -20.59 -5.14 1.88
C GLU A 248 -21.44 -5.39 3.12
N ALA A 249 -22.23 -6.47 3.18
CA ALA A 249 -23.03 -6.82 4.35
C ALA A 249 -22.13 -7.17 5.56
N GLN A 250 -21.03 -7.88 5.31
CA GLN A 250 -20.00 -8.20 6.31
C GLN A 250 -19.32 -6.94 6.85
N SER A 251 -18.89 -6.07 5.92
CA SER A 251 -18.22 -4.82 6.27
C SER A 251 -19.16 -3.90 7.06
N ARG A 252 -20.44 -3.82 6.69
CA ARG A 252 -21.44 -2.97 7.37
C ARG A 252 -21.67 -3.44 8.81
N LEU A 253 -21.88 -4.73 9.03
CA LEU A 253 -22.08 -5.30 10.37
C LEU A 253 -20.90 -5.04 11.31
N LEU A 254 -19.68 -5.26 10.82
CA LEU A 254 -18.47 -5.05 11.61
C LEU A 254 -18.13 -3.57 11.79
N LEU A 255 -18.33 -2.73 10.78
CA LEU A 255 -18.11 -1.29 10.87
C LEU A 255 -19.12 -0.60 11.79
N THR A 256 -20.40 -0.98 11.72
CA THR A 256 -21.43 -0.48 12.65
C THR A 256 -21.07 -0.84 14.09
N ALA A 257 -20.63 -2.07 14.35
CA ALA A 257 -20.16 -2.49 15.67
C ALA A 257 -18.85 -1.80 16.14
N LEU A 258 -18.06 -1.25 15.22
CA LEU A 258 -16.84 -0.50 15.54
C LEU A 258 -17.08 0.99 15.79
N VAL A 259 -18.05 1.58 15.10
CA VAL A 259 -18.34 3.02 15.14
C VAL A 259 -19.32 3.38 16.26
N GLU A 260 -20.30 2.50 16.54
CA GLU A 260 -21.39 2.81 17.46
C GLU A 260 -21.14 2.35 18.92
N GLY A 261 -19.93 1.85 19.21
CA GLY A 261 -19.61 1.23 20.50
C GLY A 261 -20.05 -0.24 20.56
N PRO A 262 -20.09 -0.89 21.74
CA PRO A 262 -20.41 -2.31 21.87
C PRO A 262 -21.84 -2.59 21.38
N ALA A 263 -21.98 -2.84 20.08
CA ALA A 263 -23.26 -3.11 19.45
C ALA A 263 -23.73 -4.50 19.90
N ARG A 264 -24.92 -4.55 20.50
CA ARG A 264 -25.59 -5.82 20.76
C ARG A 264 -26.11 -6.36 19.44
N LEU A 265 -25.48 -7.43 18.98
CA LEU A 265 -25.91 -8.18 17.81
C LEU A 265 -27.13 -9.06 18.18
N GLU A 266 -28.29 -8.43 18.35
CA GLU A 266 -29.55 -9.12 18.73
C GLU A 266 -30.19 -9.86 17.53
N ASP A 267 -29.81 -9.55 16.29
CA ASP A 267 -30.46 -10.07 15.07
C ASP A 267 -29.70 -11.21 14.33
N LEU A 268 -28.67 -11.81 14.93
CA LEU A 268 -27.96 -12.92 14.29
C LEU A 268 -28.72 -14.25 14.44
N PRO A 269 -28.90 -15.04 13.37
CA PRO A 269 -29.60 -16.32 13.44
C PRO A 269 -28.87 -17.31 14.37
N GLY A 270 -29.48 -17.61 15.52
CA GLY A 270 -28.96 -18.57 16.50
C GLY A 270 -28.75 -18.06 17.92
N ASP A 271 -29.28 -16.88 18.27
CA ASP A 271 -29.23 -16.22 19.60
C ASP A 271 -27.89 -16.45 20.35
N PRO A 272 -26.82 -15.73 19.92
CA PRO A 272 -25.51 -15.85 20.54
C PRO A 272 -25.46 -15.29 21.98
N GLY A 273 -26.53 -14.67 22.48
CA GLY A 273 -26.47 -13.79 23.64
C GLY A 273 -25.73 -12.49 23.32
N PRO A 274 -25.63 -11.56 24.30
CA PRO A 274 -24.92 -10.31 24.09
C PRO A 274 -23.43 -10.59 23.83
N VAL A 275 -22.92 -10.03 22.74
CA VAL A 275 -21.51 -10.08 22.35
C VAL A 275 -20.92 -8.67 22.40
N GLU A 276 -19.68 -8.57 22.84
CA GLU A 276 -18.88 -7.37 22.80
C GLU A 276 -17.95 -7.44 21.59
N VAL A 277 -18.03 -6.43 20.73
CA VAL A 277 -17.13 -6.23 19.59
C VAL A 277 -16.22 -5.06 19.92
N LEU A 278 -14.92 -5.32 19.93
CA LEU A 278 -13.89 -4.31 20.11
C LEU A 278 -12.99 -4.33 18.89
N GLY A 279 -12.63 -3.19 18.33
CA GLY A 279 -11.60 -3.18 17.31
C GLY A 279 -10.64 -2.03 17.38
N VAL A 280 -9.46 -2.33 16.85
CA VAL A 280 -8.29 -1.48 16.86
C VAL A 280 -7.83 -1.34 15.42
N SER A 281 -8.07 -0.16 14.86
CA SER A 281 -7.59 0.18 13.52
C SER A 281 -6.13 0.63 13.57
N HIS A 282 -5.32 0.06 12.70
CA HIS A 282 -3.93 0.44 12.48
C HIS A 282 -3.80 1.08 11.11
N ALA A 283 -3.97 2.41 11.05
CA ALA A 283 -4.03 3.19 9.80
C ALA A 283 -2.89 2.86 8.82
N ALA A 284 -1.68 2.66 9.36
CA ALA A 284 -0.49 2.50 8.55
C ALA A 284 -0.27 1.07 8.01
N LEU A 285 -0.94 0.08 8.59
CA LEU A 285 -1.09 -1.28 8.01
C LEU A 285 -2.31 -1.34 7.09
N GLY A 286 -3.26 -0.46 7.35
CA GLY A 286 -4.55 -0.47 6.71
C GLY A 286 -5.43 -1.61 7.16
N TRP A 287 -5.25 -2.08 8.38
CA TRP A 287 -6.04 -3.18 8.93
C TRP A 287 -6.73 -2.78 10.22
N THR A 288 -7.80 -3.48 10.56
CA THR A 288 -8.49 -3.39 11.84
C THR A 288 -8.51 -4.77 12.48
N LEU A 289 -7.86 -4.91 13.64
CA LEU A 289 -7.99 -6.11 14.45
C LEU A 289 -9.30 -5.98 15.24
N VAL A 290 -10.20 -6.93 15.06
CA VAL A 290 -11.46 -7.00 15.77
C VAL A 290 -11.42 -8.20 16.71
N ARG A 291 -11.79 -7.97 17.96
CA ARG A 291 -12.03 -8.97 18.98
C ARG A 291 -13.53 -9.05 19.20
N ILE A 292 -14.05 -10.27 19.17
CA ILE A 292 -15.45 -10.57 19.44
C ILE A 292 -15.47 -11.52 20.63
N SER A 293 -16.03 -11.10 21.75
CA SER A 293 -16.16 -11.90 22.98
C SER A 293 -17.59 -11.89 23.48
N PRO A 294 -18.04 -12.91 24.23
CA PRO A 294 -19.32 -12.82 24.93
C PRO A 294 -19.26 -11.68 25.94
N THR A 295 -20.34 -10.91 26.08
CA THR A 295 -20.39 -9.82 27.04
C THR A 295 -20.26 -10.40 28.45
N PRO A 296 -19.28 -9.97 29.26
CA PRO A 296 -19.10 -10.52 30.59
C PRO A 296 -20.33 -10.21 31.46
N ALA A 297 -20.77 -11.20 32.22
CA ALA A 297 -21.84 -11.04 33.21
C ALA A 297 -21.29 -10.28 34.44
N GLY A 298 -21.12 -8.96 34.32
CA GLY A 298 -20.78 -8.08 35.46
C GLY A 298 -19.73 -7.00 35.17
N LEU A 299 -19.76 -5.95 36.00
CA LEU A 299 -18.96 -4.71 35.90
C LEU A 299 -17.44 -4.93 35.89
N TRP A 300 -16.95 -5.98 36.55
CA TRP A 300 -15.51 -6.31 36.62
C TRP A 300 -14.96 -6.89 35.31
N GLY A 301 -15.80 -7.57 34.53
CA GLY A 301 -15.39 -8.08 33.22
C GLY A 301 -15.14 -6.95 32.22
N TRP A 302 -15.92 -5.86 32.31
CA TRP A 302 -15.73 -4.67 31.48
C TRP A 302 -14.38 -3.98 31.72
N LEU A 303 -13.97 -3.85 32.99
CA LEU A 303 -12.70 -3.20 33.33
C LEU A 303 -11.48 -4.02 32.85
N LEU A 304 -11.54 -5.35 32.92
CA LEU A 304 -10.45 -6.22 32.45
C LEU A 304 -10.41 -6.34 30.91
N ALA A 305 -11.57 -6.47 30.26
CA ALA A 305 -11.65 -6.57 28.80
C ALA A 305 -11.27 -5.26 28.11
N GLY A 306 -11.74 -4.12 28.63
CA GLY A 306 -11.36 -2.80 28.15
C GLY A 306 -9.90 -2.47 28.42
N GLY A 307 -9.35 -2.85 29.58
CA GLY A 307 -7.97 -2.55 29.96
C GLY A 307 -6.92 -3.17 29.02
N ILE A 308 -7.12 -4.40 28.56
CA ILE A 308 -6.19 -5.07 27.64
C ILE A 308 -6.20 -4.41 26.25
N LEU A 309 -7.38 -4.05 25.76
CA LEU A 309 -7.52 -3.43 24.43
C LEU A 309 -7.01 -1.98 24.45
N VAL A 310 -7.36 -1.21 25.48
CA VAL A 310 -6.89 0.17 25.68
C VAL A 310 -5.38 0.22 25.87
N ALA A 311 -4.79 -0.72 26.63
CA ALA A 311 -3.33 -0.79 26.76
C ALA A 311 -2.65 -1.11 25.42
N ALA A 312 -3.18 -2.05 24.63
CA ALA A 312 -2.67 -2.34 23.29
C ALA A 312 -2.78 -1.12 22.35
N VAL A 313 -3.89 -0.36 22.44
CA VAL A 313 -4.14 0.85 21.66
C VAL A 313 -3.23 2.01 22.07
N CYS A 314 -3.13 2.31 23.36
CA CYS A 314 -2.27 3.39 23.87
C CYS A 314 -0.80 3.15 23.51
N ILE A 315 -0.33 1.90 23.58
CA ILE A 315 1.04 1.55 23.19
C ILE A 315 1.23 1.69 21.66
N LEU A 316 0.24 1.33 20.84
CA LEU A 316 0.31 1.53 19.38
C LEU A 316 0.28 3.01 18.98
N LEU A 317 -0.53 3.84 19.64
CA LEU A 317 -0.69 5.26 19.33
C LEU A 317 0.51 6.12 19.76
N ILE A 318 1.04 5.89 20.97
CA ILE A 318 2.23 6.61 21.46
C ILE A 318 3.44 6.33 20.56
N SER A 319 3.59 5.10 20.07
CA SER A 319 4.72 4.68 19.24
C SER A 319 4.66 5.22 17.80
N GLY A 320 3.48 5.55 17.28
CA GLY A 320 3.33 6.17 15.95
C GLY A 320 3.62 7.67 15.92
N SER A 321 3.49 8.35 17.07
CA SER A 321 3.72 9.80 17.20
C SER A 321 5.19 10.18 17.43
N LEU A 322 6.04 9.21 17.80
CA LEU A 322 7.48 9.39 18.02
C LEU A 322 8.29 9.17 16.72
N GLN A 323 7.84 9.74 15.60
CA GLN A 323 8.78 10.10 14.54
C GLN A 323 9.27 11.53 14.82
N PRO A 324 10.56 11.74 15.15
CA PRO A 324 11.09 13.09 15.21
C PRO A 324 10.91 13.73 13.84
N GLY A 325 10.06 14.75 13.78
CA GLY A 325 9.98 15.62 12.63
C GLY A 325 11.28 16.40 12.50
N LYS A 326 11.80 16.43 11.28
CA LYS A 326 12.80 17.38 10.76
C LYS A 326 14.12 17.48 11.52
N ASP A 327 15.15 16.93 10.90
CA ASP A 327 16.35 17.66 10.48
C ASP A 327 16.57 17.23 9.01
N GLY A 328 16.75 18.05 7.99
CA GLY A 328 17.43 19.33 7.94
C GLY A 328 18.72 19.19 7.11
N SER A 329 18.61 18.85 5.81
CA SER A 329 19.63 19.07 4.76
C SER A 329 19.14 18.57 3.39
#